data_AF-A0A6N4AFD1-F1
#
_entry.id   AF-A0A6N4AFD1-F1
#
_cell.length_a   1.000
_cell.length_b   1.000
_cell.length_c   1.000
_cell.angle_alpha   90.00
_cell.angle_beta   90.00
_cell.angle_gamma   90.00
#
_symmetry.space_group_name_H-M   'P 1'
#
loop_
_entity.id
_entity.type
_entity.pdbx_description
1 polymer ?
#
loop_
_entity_poly.entity_id
_entity_poly.type
_entity_poly.pdbx_seq_one_letter_code
_entity_poly.pdbx_strand_id
1 'polypeptide(L)'
;MKKTFLFLSIAALVMASCSSDDDSPKTEVPSVGDVLQPTVGGPNQPNQVFVDLSTGSSESVNRASWDLGFSSGSDFRVAINGSLKMAVKKLETTDITLPQTADTDVAVGGGTTLASNGYVDNPTGVLAGNGSGIGTAIAEVSATDSQNKVYLVNLGFAVSTVVPSVGSVSTDGDARGWKKVRILRNGNGYKIQYADLASQTFQEKTITKNADYNFTFFSLTSGNTVAVEPVKTKWDLNFTTFTNYLNMGGGEVTYGYSDFIVTNMKGGTKAYQVLNADGVTYENFTLANVVETNFTVSATDQRIIGSNWRSGGGPSSLPSIRTDRFYVIKDVAGNYYKIKFLAMTNDAGVRGFPTFEYKLLQ
;
A
#
# COMPACT_ATOMS: atom_id res chain seq x y z
N MET A 1 84.96 -34.59 -3.13
CA MET A 1 84.96 -35.24 -1.80
C MET A 1 84.37 -34.29 -0.76
N LYS A 2 83.14 -34.54 -0.30
CA LYS A 2 82.71 -34.47 1.10
C LYS A 2 81.26 -34.93 1.19
N LYS A 3 81.00 -35.73 2.21
CA LYS A 3 79.88 -36.65 2.38
C LYS A 3 78.64 -35.94 2.93
N THR A 4 77.47 -36.38 2.44
CA THR A 4 76.27 -36.83 3.17
C THR A 4 75.77 -36.01 4.38
N PHE A 5 74.49 -35.61 4.39
CA PHE A 5 73.47 -36.13 5.31
C PHE A 5 72.04 -35.75 4.89
N LEU A 6 71.21 -36.79 4.83
CA LEU A 6 69.77 -36.78 4.63
C LEU A 6 69.11 -36.42 5.97
N PHE A 7 68.20 -35.45 6.00
CA PHE A 7 67.21 -35.34 7.08
C PHE A 7 65.80 -35.21 6.48
N LEU A 8 65.03 -36.24 6.77
CA LEU A 8 63.62 -36.42 6.49
C LEU A 8 62.84 -35.69 7.58
N SER A 9 62.00 -34.72 7.23
CA SER A 9 61.04 -34.13 8.17
C SER A 9 59.72 -33.93 7.44
N ILE A 10 58.83 -34.90 7.66
CA ILE A 10 57.43 -34.93 7.26
C ILE A 10 56.67 -33.98 8.20
N ALA A 11 56.15 -32.88 7.67
CA ALA A 11 55.19 -32.04 8.38
C ALA A 11 53.77 -32.43 7.95
N ALA A 12 53.06 -33.10 8.84
CA ALA A 12 51.64 -33.39 8.67
C ALA A 12 50.82 -32.12 8.96
N LEU A 13 50.20 -31.54 7.93
CA LEU A 13 49.15 -30.54 8.11
C LEU A 13 47.85 -31.26 8.52
N VAL A 14 47.47 -31.11 9.78
CA VAL A 14 46.14 -31.45 10.28
C VAL A 14 45.21 -30.30 9.91
N MET A 15 44.37 -30.50 8.88
CA MET A 15 43.22 -29.63 8.62
C MET A 15 42.17 -29.91 9.69
N ALA A 16 42.08 -29.06 10.70
CA ALA A 16 40.96 -29.04 11.62
C ALA A 16 39.71 -28.54 10.88
N SER A 17 38.80 -29.47 10.58
CA SER A 17 37.43 -29.18 10.20
C SER A 17 36.69 -28.64 11.42
N CYS A 18 36.53 -27.32 11.48
CA CYS A 18 35.50 -26.71 12.32
C CYS A 18 34.21 -26.69 11.50
N SER A 19 33.42 -27.76 11.63
CA SER A 19 31.99 -27.72 11.40
C SER A 19 31.37 -26.84 12.49
N SER A 20 30.78 -25.72 12.08
CA SER A 20 29.74 -25.05 12.84
C SER A 20 28.60 -24.79 11.88
N ASP A 21 27.78 -25.84 11.70
CA ASP A 21 26.41 -25.70 11.23
C ASP A 21 25.67 -24.93 12.33
N ASP A 22 25.51 -23.63 12.12
CA ASP A 22 24.66 -22.79 12.93
C ASP A 22 23.63 -22.12 12.00
N ASP A 23 22.78 -22.98 11.42
CA ASP A 23 21.69 -22.63 10.51
C ASP A 23 20.43 -22.25 11.31
N SER A 24 20.63 -21.42 12.34
CA SER A 24 19.55 -20.73 13.03
C SER A 24 19.18 -19.50 12.19
N PRO A 25 17.90 -19.28 11.81
CA PRO A 25 17.53 -18.02 11.18
C PRO A 25 17.88 -16.90 12.16
N LYS A 26 18.90 -16.09 11.81
CA LYS A 26 19.26 -14.90 12.57
C LYS A 26 18.01 -14.04 12.62
N THR A 27 17.40 -13.96 13.80
CA THR A 27 16.41 -12.95 14.10
C THR A 27 17.15 -11.63 13.95
N GLU A 28 16.91 -10.92 12.85
CA GLU A 28 17.35 -9.53 12.72
C GLU A 28 16.59 -8.77 13.80
N VAL A 29 17.30 -8.31 14.83
CA VAL A 29 16.72 -7.55 15.94
C VAL A 29 17.09 -6.09 15.71
N PRO A 30 16.12 -5.23 15.35
CA PRO A 30 16.32 -3.80 15.41
C PRO A 30 16.74 -3.37 16.83
N SER A 31 17.77 -2.54 16.90
CA SER A 31 18.32 -1.99 18.13
C SER A 31 17.39 -0.90 18.71
N VAL A 32 17.71 -0.37 19.89
CA VAL A 32 16.96 0.69 20.56
C VAL A 32 16.66 1.88 19.63
N GLY A 33 15.38 2.08 19.31
CA GLY A 33 14.81 3.33 18.78
C GLY A 33 15.34 3.74 17.41
N ASP A 34 15.17 2.89 16.40
CA ASP A 34 15.58 3.24 15.05
C ASP A 34 14.62 4.29 14.46
N VAL A 35 15.19 5.26 13.73
CA VAL A 35 14.45 6.33 13.07
C VAL A 35 14.41 6.06 11.58
N LEU A 36 13.21 6.04 11.00
CA LEU A 36 12.99 5.87 9.57
C LEU A 36 12.44 7.13 8.92
N GLN A 37 12.88 7.39 7.69
CA GLN A 37 12.51 8.54 6.89
C GLN A 37 11.96 8.09 5.52
N PRO A 38 10.70 7.62 5.45
CA PRO A 38 10.11 7.14 4.20
C PRO A 38 10.18 8.20 3.09
N THR A 39 10.72 7.81 1.93
CA THR A 39 11.01 8.73 0.81
C THR A 39 9.78 9.01 -0.06
N VAL A 40 8.75 9.62 0.54
CA VAL A 40 7.46 9.92 -0.13
C VAL A 40 7.64 10.86 -1.34
N GLY A 41 8.69 11.69 -1.31
CA GLY A 41 9.11 12.53 -2.44
C GLY A 41 8.61 13.97 -2.36
N GLY A 42 8.40 14.50 -1.15
CA GLY A 42 8.03 15.89 -0.93
C GLY A 42 6.55 16.19 -1.17
N PRO A 43 6.18 17.47 -1.42
CA PRO A 43 4.79 17.93 -1.30
C PRO A 43 3.88 17.45 -2.44
N ASN A 44 4.43 16.86 -3.50
CA ASN A 44 3.68 16.20 -4.56
C ASN A 44 3.38 14.71 -4.28
N GLN A 45 4.09 14.12 -3.32
CA GLN A 45 3.96 12.73 -2.89
C GLN A 45 3.91 11.75 -4.08
N PRO A 46 4.94 11.73 -4.95
CA PRO A 46 4.96 10.85 -6.12
C PRO A 46 4.99 9.35 -5.78
N ASN A 47 5.41 8.99 -4.57
CA ASN A 47 5.71 7.60 -4.24
C ASN A 47 4.71 6.99 -3.26
N GLN A 48 4.45 5.70 -3.44
CA GLN A 48 4.06 4.79 -2.38
C GLN A 48 5.34 4.23 -1.76
N VAL A 49 5.48 4.31 -0.44
CA VAL A 49 6.69 3.85 0.25
C VAL A 49 6.34 2.72 1.19
N PHE A 50 6.78 1.51 0.84
CA PHE A 50 6.60 0.30 1.61
C PHE A 50 7.72 0.17 2.62
N VAL A 51 7.38 -0.01 3.90
CA VAL A 51 8.35 -0.10 4.99
C VAL A 51 8.24 -1.46 5.65
N ASP A 52 9.37 -2.15 5.81
CA ASP A 52 9.52 -3.38 6.57
C ASP A 52 10.11 -3.06 7.94
N LEU A 53 9.33 -3.25 9.01
CA LEU A 53 9.78 -2.94 10.36
C LEU A 53 10.78 -3.98 10.89
N SER A 54 10.80 -5.20 10.32
CA SER A 54 11.73 -6.24 10.77
C SER A 54 13.17 -5.96 10.34
N THR A 55 13.35 -5.36 9.16
CA THR A 55 14.66 -5.03 8.58
C THR A 55 15.01 -3.55 8.65
N GLY A 56 14.03 -2.70 8.99
CA GLY A 56 14.15 -1.23 8.92
C GLY A 56 14.29 -0.70 7.49
N SER A 57 14.05 -1.52 6.47
CA SER A 57 14.20 -1.14 5.07
C SER A 57 12.92 -0.49 4.53
N SER A 58 13.08 0.27 3.44
CA SER A 58 11.93 0.81 2.70
C SER A 58 12.16 0.77 1.19
N GLU A 59 11.08 0.54 0.44
CA GLU A 59 11.05 0.55 -1.01
C GLU A 59 10.04 1.59 -1.50
N SER A 60 10.48 2.46 -2.41
CA SER A 60 9.65 3.51 -2.99
C SER A 60 9.26 3.16 -4.42
N VAL A 61 7.96 3.18 -4.70
CA VAL A 61 7.42 2.98 -6.05
C VAL A 61 6.60 4.19 -6.46
N ASN A 62 6.80 4.67 -7.69
CA ASN A 62 5.99 5.76 -8.22
C ASN A 62 4.52 5.32 -8.29
N ARG A 63 3.63 6.08 -7.63
CA ARG A 63 2.21 5.72 -7.51
C ARG A 63 1.44 5.77 -8.83
N ALA A 64 2.01 6.37 -9.87
CA ALA A 64 1.46 6.38 -11.24
C ALA A 64 1.90 5.19 -12.11
N SER A 65 2.70 4.27 -11.58
CA SER A 65 3.22 3.12 -12.34
C SER A 65 2.19 2.03 -12.62
N TRP A 66 1.07 2.00 -11.89
CA TRP A 66 0.04 0.96 -11.98
C TRP A 66 -1.38 1.53 -11.94
N ASP A 67 -2.33 0.75 -12.43
CA ASP A 67 -3.75 1.12 -12.48
C ASP A 67 -4.66 0.07 -11.80
N LEU A 68 -4.34 -1.21 -11.99
CA LEU A 68 -5.15 -2.33 -11.51
C LEU A 68 -4.29 -3.33 -10.74
N GLY A 69 -4.76 -3.75 -9.56
CA GLY A 69 -4.17 -4.80 -8.74
C GLY A 69 -5.04 -6.06 -8.76
N PHE A 70 -4.54 -7.15 -9.35
CA PHE A 70 -5.25 -8.42 -9.43
C PHE A 70 -4.95 -9.29 -8.22
N SER A 71 -5.96 -9.65 -7.42
CA SER A 71 -5.72 -10.35 -6.14
C SER A 71 -5.10 -11.72 -6.36
N SER A 72 -4.04 -12.01 -5.61
CA SER A 72 -3.30 -13.28 -5.67
C SER A 72 -3.89 -14.40 -4.82
N GLY A 73 -4.83 -14.08 -3.91
CA GLY A 73 -5.53 -15.05 -3.07
C GLY A 73 -6.51 -15.95 -3.83
N SER A 74 -7.38 -16.66 -3.10
CA SER A 74 -8.44 -17.51 -3.70
C SER A 74 -9.44 -16.70 -4.53
N ASP A 75 -9.75 -15.49 -4.07
CA ASP A 75 -10.79 -14.66 -4.65
C ASP A 75 -10.35 -14.09 -6.01
N PHE A 76 -11.34 -13.81 -6.86
CA PHE A 76 -11.11 -13.17 -8.16
C PHE A 76 -11.52 -11.71 -8.12
N ARG A 77 -10.79 -10.89 -7.38
CA ARG A 77 -11.07 -9.47 -7.15
C ARG A 77 -9.97 -8.60 -7.77
N VAL A 78 -10.37 -7.43 -8.25
CA VAL A 78 -9.45 -6.47 -8.87
C VAL A 78 -9.63 -5.13 -8.19
N ALA A 79 -8.55 -4.64 -7.60
CA ALA A 79 -8.47 -3.32 -7.00
C ALA A 79 -8.06 -2.27 -8.05
N ILE A 80 -8.52 -1.05 -7.88
CA ILE A 80 -8.12 0.11 -8.68
C ILE A 80 -7.16 1.00 -7.90
N ASN A 81 -6.35 1.78 -8.61
CA ASN A 81 -5.39 2.65 -7.95
C ASN A 81 -6.04 3.88 -7.30
N GLY A 82 -6.47 3.70 -6.05
CA GLY A 82 -7.06 4.76 -5.22
C GLY A 82 -6.12 5.94 -4.93
N SER A 83 -4.79 5.75 -5.01
CA SER A 83 -3.81 6.81 -4.79
C SER A 83 -3.82 7.87 -5.90
N LEU A 84 -4.30 7.50 -7.10
CA LEU A 84 -4.47 8.39 -8.25
C LEU A 84 -5.91 8.92 -8.39
N LYS A 85 -6.79 8.61 -7.42
CA LYS A 85 -8.22 8.91 -7.46
C LYS A 85 -8.94 8.28 -8.65
N MET A 86 -8.54 7.06 -9.03
CA MET A 86 -9.28 6.28 -10.03
C MET A 86 -10.71 5.99 -9.55
N ALA A 87 -11.62 5.88 -10.51
CA ALA A 87 -13.01 5.51 -10.27
C ALA A 87 -13.54 4.65 -11.43
N VAL A 88 -14.50 3.77 -11.16
CA VAL A 88 -15.08 2.87 -12.16
C VAL A 88 -16.59 2.80 -12.06
N LYS A 89 -17.25 2.54 -13.19
CA LYS A 89 -18.69 2.24 -13.24
C LYS A 89 -18.94 1.02 -14.10
N LYS A 90 -19.69 0.06 -13.56
CA LYS A 90 -20.16 -1.12 -14.31
C LYS A 90 -21.11 -0.67 -15.42
N LEU A 91 -20.92 -1.19 -16.63
CA LEU A 91 -21.80 -0.96 -17.78
C LEU A 91 -22.73 -2.15 -18.01
N GLU A 92 -23.86 -1.91 -18.68
CA GLU A 92 -24.84 -2.94 -19.01
C GLU A 92 -24.49 -3.71 -20.29
N THR A 93 -23.20 -3.91 -20.56
CA THR A 93 -22.69 -4.68 -21.69
C THR A 93 -21.52 -5.56 -21.29
N THR A 94 -21.35 -6.68 -21.99
CA THR A 94 -20.14 -7.52 -21.96
C THR A 94 -19.28 -7.33 -23.21
N ASP A 95 -19.76 -6.56 -24.18
CA ASP A 95 -19.06 -6.28 -25.43
C ASP A 95 -18.20 -5.02 -25.27
N ILE A 96 -16.89 -5.23 -25.20
CA ILE A 96 -15.91 -4.15 -25.05
C ILE A 96 -15.71 -3.35 -26.35
N THR A 97 -16.17 -3.86 -27.49
CA THR A 97 -16.04 -3.17 -28.80
C THR A 97 -17.04 -2.02 -28.95
N LEU A 98 -18.10 -1.98 -28.15
CA LEU A 98 -19.09 -0.90 -28.19
C LEU A 98 -18.46 0.43 -27.75
N PRO A 99 -18.52 1.50 -28.56
CA PRO A 99 -18.09 2.83 -28.14
C PRO A 99 -18.80 3.28 -26.87
N GLN A 100 -18.10 3.99 -25.99
CA GLN A 100 -18.63 4.58 -24.77
C GLN A 100 -18.30 6.07 -24.72
N THR A 101 -18.97 6.81 -23.86
CA THR A 101 -18.66 8.20 -23.55
C THR A 101 -18.20 8.31 -22.10
N ALA A 102 -17.37 9.32 -21.81
CA ALA A 102 -17.02 9.62 -20.43
C ALA A 102 -18.28 10.01 -19.65
N ASP A 103 -18.30 9.68 -18.37
CA ASP A 103 -19.33 10.08 -17.42
C ASP A 103 -18.64 10.78 -16.25
N THR A 104 -18.70 12.11 -16.24
CA THR A 104 -17.96 12.93 -15.27
C THR A 104 -18.39 12.71 -13.83
N ASP A 105 -19.56 12.10 -13.58
CA ASP A 105 -20.02 11.78 -12.23
C ASP A 105 -19.26 10.58 -11.64
N VAL A 106 -18.60 9.76 -12.47
CA VAL A 106 -17.76 8.64 -12.05
C VAL A 106 -16.37 9.16 -11.67
N ALA A 107 -16.30 9.77 -10.49
CA ALA A 107 -15.08 10.39 -9.98
C ALA A 107 -15.02 10.38 -8.44
N VAL A 108 -13.82 10.58 -7.89
CA VAL A 108 -13.64 10.93 -6.47
C VAL A 108 -14.09 12.36 -6.26
N GLY A 109 -15.18 12.55 -5.52
CA GLY A 109 -15.93 13.81 -5.50
C GLY A 109 -15.41 14.89 -4.55
N GLY A 110 -14.22 14.77 -3.97
CA GLY A 110 -13.71 15.75 -3.01
C GLY A 110 -14.68 16.03 -1.84
N GLY A 111 -15.51 15.05 -1.47
CA GLY A 111 -16.54 15.20 -0.45
C GLY A 111 -17.99 15.33 -0.97
N THR A 112 -18.24 15.21 -2.28
CA THR A 112 -19.61 15.31 -2.83
C THR A 112 -20.13 13.99 -3.41
N THR A 113 -19.26 13.14 -3.97
CA THR A 113 -19.67 11.83 -4.51
C THR A 113 -19.89 10.84 -3.38
N LEU A 114 -21.12 10.35 -3.25
CA LEU A 114 -21.50 9.34 -2.26
C LEU A 114 -20.68 8.05 -2.41
N ALA A 115 -20.18 7.54 -1.30
CA ALA A 115 -19.49 6.25 -1.25
C ALA A 115 -20.39 5.10 -1.73
N SER A 116 -21.70 5.20 -1.46
CA SER A 116 -22.71 4.22 -1.85
C SER A 116 -22.89 4.06 -3.36
N ASN A 117 -22.35 4.99 -4.18
CA ASN A 117 -22.30 4.81 -5.62
C ASN A 117 -21.37 3.66 -6.04
N GLY A 118 -20.42 3.26 -5.17
CA GLY A 118 -19.52 2.16 -5.42
C GLY A 118 -18.52 2.40 -6.55
N TYR A 119 -18.20 3.67 -6.82
CA TYR A 119 -17.26 4.02 -7.89
C TYR A 119 -15.80 3.79 -7.53
N VAL A 120 -15.47 3.67 -6.24
CA VAL A 120 -14.10 3.46 -5.76
C VAL A 120 -14.07 2.29 -4.80
N ASP A 121 -12.91 1.65 -4.71
CA ASP A 121 -12.72 0.54 -3.76
C ASP A 121 -12.99 1.00 -2.33
N ASN A 122 -13.56 0.09 -1.53
CA ASN A 122 -13.77 0.35 -0.12
C ASN A 122 -12.40 0.59 0.57
N PRO A 123 -12.25 1.71 1.29
CA PRO A 123 -10.97 2.14 1.83
C PRO A 123 -10.44 1.26 2.97
N THR A 124 -11.27 0.41 3.58
CA THR A 124 -10.81 -0.60 4.58
C THR A 124 -9.80 -1.58 3.99
N GLY A 125 -9.79 -1.75 2.66
CA GLY A 125 -8.97 -2.71 1.96
C GLY A 125 -9.54 -4.13 1.94
N VAL A 126 -10.73 -4.36 2.49
CA VAL A 126 -11.49 -5.61 2.31
C VAL A 126 -11.96 -5.68 0.87
N LEU A 127 -11.64 -6.78 0.17
CA LEU A 127 -11.94 -6.93 -1.26
C LEU A 127 -13.35 -7.45 -1.52
N ALA A 128 -13.81 -8.36 -0.66
CA ALA A 128 -15.14 -8.94 -0.77
C ALA A 128 -16.21 -7.90 -0.43
N GLY A 129 -17.28 -7.90 -1.22
CA GLY A 129 -18.40 -7.00 -1.05
C GLY A 129 -19.41 -7.14 -2.17
N ASN A 130 -20.62 -6.66 -1.90
CA ASN A 130 -21.77 -6.68 -2.81
C ASN A 130 -21.86 -5.42 -3.69
N GLY A 131 -20.86 -4.53 -3.65
CA GLY A 131 -20.87 -3.24 -4.33
C GLY A 131 -21.35 -2.12 -3.42
N SER A 132 -21.81 -1.02 -4.00
CA SER A 132 -22.31 0.16 -3.27
C SER A 132 -21.34 0.67 -2.19
N GLY A 133 -20.04 0.71 -2.52
CA GLY A 133 -18.99 1.18 -1.62
C GLY A 133 -18.46 0.11 -0.66
N ILE A 134 -18.91 -1.15 -0.77
CA ILE A 134 -18.40 -2.28 0.01
C ILE A 134 -17.64 -3.24 -0.91
N GLY A 135 -16.40 -3.56 -0.53
CA GLY A 135 -15.48 -4.36 -1.35
C GLY A 135 -14.80 -3.56 -2.46
N THR A 136 -14.24 -4.25 -3.45
CA THR A 136 -13.74 -3.64 -4.68
C THR A 136 -14.89 -3.04 -5.51
N ALA A 137 -14.63 -1.92 -6.20
CA ALA A 137 -15.59 -1.28 -7.09
C ALA A 137 -15.84 -2.11 -8.36
N ILE A 138 -14.83 -2.86 -8.81
CA ILE A 138 -15.00 -3.93 -9.78
C ILE A 138 -15.55 -5.14 -9.02
N ALA A 139 -16.67 -5.68 -9.47
CA ALA A 139 -17.28 -6.85 -8.85
C ALA A 139 -16.35 -8.07 -8.97
N GLU A 140 -16.60 -9.09 -8.16
CA GLU A 140 -15.88 -10.35 -8.33
C GLU A 140 -16.02 -10.86 -9.75
N VAL A 141 -14.89 -11.23 -10.36
CA VAL A 141 -14.88 -11.79 -11.70
C VAL A 141 -15.53 -13.15 -11.62
N SER A 142 -16.65 -13.32 -12.31
CA SER A 142 -17.40 -14.58 -12.36
C SER A 142 -16.63 -15.62 -13.16
N ALA A 143 -16.83 -16.90 -12.81
CA ALA A 143 -16.41 -18.03 -13.64
C ALA A 143 -17.21 -18.12 -14.96
N THR A 144 -18.34 -17.41 -15.06
CA THR A 144 -19.16 -17.35 -16.28
C THR A 144 -18.87 -16.06 -17.04
N ASP A 145 -18.28 -16.16 -18.23
CA ASP A 145 -17.86 -15.00 -19.02
C ASP A 145 -18.97 -13.99 -19.33
N SER A 146 -20.19 -14.46 -19.60
CA SER A 146 -21.35 -13.60 -19.89
C SER A 146 -21.83 -12.78 -18.69
N GLN A 147 -21.36 -13.10 -17.47
CA GLN A 147 -21.64 -12.32 -16.27
C GLN A 147 -20.58 -11.24 -16.02
N ASN A 148 -19.44 -11.31 -16.70
CA ASN A 148 -18.35 -10.34 -16.57
C ASN A 148 -18.57 -9.13 -17.48
N LYS A 149 -19.11 -8.07 -16.89
CA LYS A 149 -19.44 -6.80 -17.57
C LYS A 149 -18.21 -5.96 -17.90
N VAL A 150 -18.38 -5.07 -18.87
CA VAL A 150 -17.43 -3.99 -19.16
C VAL A 150 -17.58 -2.91 -18.09
N TYR A 151 -16.47 -2.29 -17.71
CA TYR A 151 -16.39 -1.16 -16.81
C TYR A 151 -15.91 0.07 -17.58
N LEU A 152 -16.57 1.20 -17.36
CA LEU A 152 -16.05 2.52 -17.67
C LEU A 152 -15.06 2.91 -16.56
N VAL A 153 -13.84 3.27 -16.93
CA VAL A 153 -12.74 3.54 -15.99
C VAL A 153 -12.27 4.98 -16.16
N ASN A 154 -12.43 5.77 -15.11
CA ASN A 154 -11.75 7.04 -14.92
C ASN A 154 -10.34 6.76 -14.40
N LEU A 155 -9.31 7.12 -15.15
CA LEU A 155 -7.91 6.87 -14.81
C LEU A 155 -7.37 7.82 -13.72
N GLY A 156 -8.20 8.73 -13.22
CA GLY A 156 -7.85 9.68 -12.18
C GLY A 156 -6.86 10.73 -12.68
N PHE A 157 -5.88 11.08 -11.84
CA PHE A 157 -4.96 12.19 -12.10
C PHE A 157 -3.51 11.72 -12.15
N ALA A 158 -2.69 12.41 -12.95
CA ALA A 158 -1.25 12.28 -12.91
C ALA A 158 -0.71 12.80 -11.57
N VAL A 159 0.54 12.47 -11.25
CA VAL A 159 1.23 13.13 -10.14
C VAL A 159 1.47 14.59 -10.51
N SER A 160 1.09 15.51 -9.64
CA SER A 160 1.33 16.94 -9.85
C SER A 160 2.82 17.27 -9.91
N THR A 161 3.17 18.25 -10.74
CA THR A 161 4.50 18.87 -10.80
C THR A 161 4.52 20.27 -10.18
N VAL A 162 3.39 20.74 -9.63
CA VAL A 162 3.25 22.08 -9.05
C VAL A 162 3.90 22.09 -7.68
N VAL A 163 4.84 23.00 -7.43
CA VAL A 163 5.39 23.24 -6.09
C VAL A 163 4.39 24.10 -5.31
N PRO A 164 3.72 23.56 -4.27
CA PRO A 164 2.78 24.34 -3.49
C PRO A 164 3.49 25.25 -2.47
N SER A 165 2.73 26.11 -1.80
CA SER A 165 3.25 26.88 -0.67
C SER A 165 3.72 25.96 0.47
N VAL A 166 4.66 26.46 1.28
CA VAL A 166 5.15 25.78 2.49
C VAL A 166 3.96 25.38 3.38
N GLY A 167 4.00 24.17 3.96
CA GLY A 167 2.90 23.61 4.73
C GLY A 167 1.74 23.03 3.91
N SER A 168 1.77 23.11 2.58
CA SER A 168 0.71 22.58 1.69
C SER A 168 1.19 21.38 0.86
N VAL A 169 0.24 20.74 0.18
CA VAL A 169 0.49 19.66 -0.79
C VAL A 169 -0.15 20.01 -2.13
N SER A 170 0.38 19.44 -3.21
CA SER A 170 -0.28 19.40 -4.52
C SER A 170 -0.08 18.00 -5.06
N THR A 171 -1.03 17.10 -4.84
CA THR A 171 -0.85 15.69 -5.20
C THR A 171 -1.33 15.38 -6.61
N ASP A 172 -2.30 16.12 -7.12
CA ASP A 172 -3.01 15.76 -8.34
C ASP A 172 -2.66 16.74 -9.47
N GLY A 173 -2.18 16.21 -10.58
CA GLY A 173 -1.90 16.93 -11.82
C GLY A 173 -3.04 16.76 -12.82
N ASP A 174 -2.68 16.66 -14.11
CA ASP A 174 -3.65 16.55 -15.20
C ASP A 174 -4.47 15.25 -15.15
N ALA A 175 -5.71 15.31 -15.64
CA ALA A 175 -6.55 14.13 -15.77
C ALA A 175 -5.92 13.12 -16.76
N ARG A 176 -5.89 11.84 -16.37
CA ARG A 176 -5.28 10.75 -17.15
C ARG A 176 -6.21 10.19 -18.23
N GLY A 177 -7.46 10.67 -18.28
CA GLY A 177 -8.46 10.25 -19.26
C GLY A 177 -9.23 9.00 -18.85
N TRP A 178 -9.78 8.30 -19.85
CA TRP A 178 -10.77 7.23 -19.65
C TRP A 178 -10.46 6.00 -20.49
N LYS A 179 -10.84 4.82 -19.98
CA LYS A 179 -10.75 3.53 -20.68
C LYS A 179 -12.02 2.70 -20.49
N LYS A 180 -12.19 1.69 -21.34
CA LYS A 180 -13.09 0.55 -21.12
C LYS A 180 -12.26 -0.64 -20.69
N VAL A 181 -12.72 -1.38 -19.68
CA VAL A 181 -12.04 -2.60 -19.20
C VAL A 181 -13.06 -3.72 -19.03
N ARG A 182 -12.73 -4.93 -19.46
CA ARG A 182 -13.45 -6.16 -19.10
C ARG A 182 -12.45 -7.17 -18.56
N ILE A 183 -12.80 -7.84 -17.46
CA ILE A 183 -11.93 -8.82 -16.82
C ILE A 183 -12.64 -10.16 -16.80
N LEU A 184 -11.91 -11.21 -17.16
CA LEU A 184 -12.37 -12.60 -17.21
C LEU A 184 -11.45 -13.45 -16.32
N ARG A 185 -11.92 -14.60 -15.87
CA ARG A 185 -11.03 -15.62 -15.31
C ARG A 185 -10.26 -16.28 -16.45
N ASN A 186 -9.03 -16.71 -16.18
CA ASN A 186 -8.24 -17.52 -17.08
C ASN A 186 -7.48 -18.58 -16.27
N GLY A 187 -8.06 -19.77 -16.14
CA GLY A 187 -7.61 -20.77 -15.18
C GLY A 187 -7.64 -20.23 -13.74
N ASN A 188 -6.50 -20.28 -13.04
CA ASN A 188 -6.35 -19.69 -11.71
C ASN A 188 -6.00 -18.19 -11.74
N GLY A 189 -5.82 -17.61 -12.93
CA GLY A 189 -5.49 -16.20 -13.13
C GLY A 189 -6.62 -15.41 -13.79
N TYR A 190 -6.26 -14.30 -14.42
CA TYR A 190 -7.19 -13.40 -15.08
C TYR A 190 -6.82 -13.20 -16.54
N LYS A 191 -7.78 -12.76 -17.33
CA LYS A 191 -7.55 -12.12 -18.62
C LYS A 191 -8.21 -10.74 -18.58
N ILE A 192 -7.42 -9.70 -18.81
CA ILE A 192 -7.93 -8.34 -18.96
C ILE A 192 -8.05 -8.01 -20.44
N GLN A 193 -9.16 -7.39 -20.82
CA GLN A 193 -9.38 -6.71 -22.09
C GLN A 193 -9.52 -5.22 -21.81
N TYR A 194 -8.85 -4.36 -22.58
CA TYR A 194 -8.90 -2.91 -22.38
C TYR A 194 -8.81 -2.14 -23.70
N ALA A 195 -9.48 -0.99 -23.74
CA ALA A 195 -9.58 -0.15 -24.95
C ALA A 195 -9.84 1.31 -24.61
N ASP A 196 -9.52 2.21 -25.55
CA ASP A 196 -10.04 3.59 -25.53
C ASP A 196 -11.56 3.60 -25.73
N LEU A 197 -12.22 4.64 -25.21
CA LEU A 197 -13.68 4.72 -25.18
C LEU A 197 -14.34 4.53 -26.55
N ALA A 198 -13.82 5.19 -27.58
CA ALA A 198 -14.35 5.14 -28.95
C ALA A 198 -13.88 3.91 -29.75
N SER A 199 -12.89 3.15 -29.25
CA SER A 199 -12.30 2.04 -30.00
C SER A 199 -13.27 0.87 -30.12
N GLN A 200 -13.34 0.31 -31.33
CA GLN A 200 -14.07 -0.94 -31.65
C GLN A 200 -13.18 -2.18 -31.58
N THR A 201 -11.90 -2.00 -31.26
CA THR A 201 -10.95 -3.08 -30.99
C THR A 201 -10.40 -2.93 -29.57
N PHE A 202 -9.82 -3.99 -29.02
CA PHE A 202 -9.26 -4.00 -27.68
C PHE A 202 -7.91 -4.72 -27.67
N GLN A 203 -7.11 -4.39 -26.66
CA GLN A 203 -5.93 -5.16 -26.29
C GLN A 203 -6.29 -6.13 -25.17
N GLU A 204 -5.54 -7.22 -25.06
CA GLU A 204 -5.71 -8.16 -23.97
C GLU A 204 -4.39 -8.67 -23.39
N LYS A 205 -4.42 -9.03 -22.11
CA LYS A 205 -3.28 -9.59 -21.38
C LYS A 205 -3.77 -10.67 -20.42
N THR A 206 -3.03 -11.78 -20.36
CA THR A 206 -3.19 -12.76 -19.27
C THR A 206 -2.40 -12.31 -18.05
N ILE A 207 -3.02 -12.34 -16.89
CA ILE A 207 -2.42 -12.00 -15.59
C ILE A 207 -2.40 -13.25 -14.73
N THR A 208 -1.21 -13.69 -14.35
CA THR A 208 -1.02 -14.85 -13.48
C THR A 208 -0.96 -14.40 -12.03
N LYS A 209 -1.63 -15.11 -11.12
CA LYS A 209 -1.53 -14.86 -9.69
C LYS A 209 -0.13 -15.27 -9.18
N ASN A 210 0.41 -14.50 -8.24
CA ASN A 210 1.63 -14.85 -7.53
C ASN A 210 1.36 -14.86 -6.02
N ALA A 211 1.45 -16.05 -5.41
CA ALA A 211 1.09 -16.28 -4.00
C ALA A 211 2.00 -15.54 -3.00
N ASP A 212 3.20 -15.13 -3.41
CA ASP A 212 4.15 -14.38 -2.58
C ASP A 212 3.72 -12.92 -2.36
N TYR A 213 2.83 -12.40 -3.21
CA TYR A 213 2.36 -11.02 -3.19
C TYR A 213 0.85 -10.96 -2.87
N ASN A 214 0.36 -9.82 -2.38
CA ASN A 214 -1.08 -9.62 -2.24
C ASN A 214 -1.77 -9.48 -3.60
N PHE A 215 -1.08 -8.82 -4.54
CA PHE A 215 -1.57 -8.52 -5.88
C PHE A 215 -0.50 -8.73 -6.94
N THR A 216 -0.95 -9.01 -8.15
CA THR A 216 -0.17 -8.78 -9.38
C THR A 216 -0.67 -7.49 -10.01
N PHE A 217 0.21 -6.50 -10.21
CA PHE A 217 -0.18 -5.17 -10.68
C PHE A 217 -0.06 -5.04 -12.20
N PHE A 218 -0.91 -4.21 -12.79
CA PHE A 218 -0.96 -3.95 -14.22
C PHE A 218 -1.08 -2.45 -14.51
N SER A 219 -0.40 -2.01 -15.56
CA SER A 219 -0.46 -0.65 -16.08
C SER A 219 -1.23 -0.62 -17.40
N LEU A 220 -2.32 0.12 -17.44
CA LEU A 220 -3.11 0.36 -18.66
C LEU A 220 -2.36 1.26 -19.65
N THR A 221 -1.38 2.03 -19.18
CA THR A 221 -0.51 2.85 -20.03
C THR A 221 0.51 2.00 -20.77
N SER A 222 1.23 1.12 -20.07
CA SER A 222 2.28 0.29 -20.70
C SER A 222 1.77 -1.03 -21.27
N GLY A 223 0.58 -1.48 -20.88
CA GLY A 223 0.03 -2.78 -21.26
C GLY A 223 0.74 -3.97 -20.60
N ASN A 224 1.50 -3.72 -19.52
CA ASN A 224 2.34 -4.72 -18.86
C ASN A 224 2.08 -4.82 -17.37
N THR A 225 2.46 -5.97 -16.80
CA THR A 225 2.57 -6.15 -15.35
C THR A 225 3.76 -5.37 -14.81
N VAL A 226 3.62 -4.81 -13.62
CA VAL A 226 4.64 -3.97 -12.97
C VAL A 226 4.86 -4.42 -11.52
N ALA A 227 6.06 -4.22 -10.99
CA ALA A 227 6.36 -4.43 -9.58
C ALA A 227 5.91 -3.21 -8.77
N VAL A 228 5.18 -3.43 -7.67
CA VAL A 228 4.65 -2.34 -6.83
C VAL A 228 4.81 -2.67 -5.35
N GLU A 229 4.01 -3.60 -4.83
CA GLU A 229 4.21 -4.08 -3.46
C GLU A 229 5.40 -5.05 -3.41
N PRO A 230 6.25 -4.98 -2.38
CA PRO A 230 7.19 -6.05 -2.07
C PRO A 230 6.45 -7.36 -1.76
N VAL A 231 7.21 -8.45 -1.60
CA VAL A 231 6.67 -9.73 -1.09
C VAL A 231 5.85 -9.46 0.17
N LYS A 232 4.64 -10.03 0.28
CA LYS A 232 3.65 -9.63 1.29
C LYS A 232 4.07 -9.90 2.74
N THR A 233 5.20 -10.57 2.96
CA THR A 233 5.80 -10.79 4.29
C THR A 233 7.00 -9.89 4.57
N LYS A 234 7.29 -8.94 3.68
CA LYS A 234 8.45 -8.05 3.69
C LYS A 234 8.07 -6.57 3.63
N TRP A 235 6.89 -6.25 4.16
CA TRP A 235 6.47 -4.87 4.42
C TRP A 235 5.27 -4.86 5.38
N ASP A 236 5.17 -3.79 6.17
CA ASP A 236 4.16 -3.59 7.20
C ASP A 236 3.34 -2.33 6.99
N LEU A 237 3.99 -1.25 6.52
CA LEU A 237 3.37 0.06 6.34
C LEU A 237 3.55 0.53 4.91
N ASN A 238 2.56 1.24 4.37
CA ASN A 238 2.66 1.96 3.10
C ASN A 238 2.28 3.42 3.30
N PHE A 239 3.23 4.33 3.05
CA PHE A 239 3.03 5.77 3.02
C PHE A 239 2.61 6.20 1.62
N THR A 240 1.43 6.81 1.48
CA THR A 240 0.84 7.11 0.17
C THR A 240 -0.16 8.27 0.25
N THR A 241 -0.57 8.78 -0.91
CA THR A 241 -1.89 9.43 -1.05
C THR A 241 -2.98 8.37 -1.11
N PHE A 242 -4.21 8.71 -0.72
CA PHE A 242 -5.25 7.70 -0.52
C PHE A 242 -6.66 8.24 -0.78
N THR A 243 -7.51 7.46 -1.46
CA THR A 243 -8.94 7.75 -1.53
C THR A 243 -9.63 7.09 -0.33
N ASN A 244 -10.26 7.89 0.53
CA ASN A 244 -10.96 7.44 1.72
C ASN A 244 -12.45 7.82 1.68
N TYR A 245 -13.21 7.28 2.62
CA TYR A 245 -14.55 7.76 2.93
C TYR A 245 -14.50 8.76 4.07
N LEU A 246 -15.26 9.84 3.93
CA LEU A 246 -15.43 10.87 4.94
C LEU A 246 -16.93 11.08 5.14
N ASN A 247 -17.39 11.15 6.39
CA ASN A 247 -18.76 11.53 6.68
C ASN A 247 -18.85 13.06 6.78
N MET A 248 -19.60 13.69 5.87
CA MET A 248 -19.80 15.15 5.83
C MET A 248 -21.20 15.57 6.28
N GLY A 249 -21.89 14.73 7.06
CA GLY A 249 -23.21 15.01 7.64
C GLY A 249 -24.38 14.43 6.84
N GLY A 250 -24.22 14.20 5.53
CA GLY A 250 -25.22 13.61 4.65
C GLY A 250 -25.01 12.11 4.34
N GLY A 251 -24.02 11.48 4.96
CA GLY A 251 -23.54 10.13 4.64
C GLY A 251 -22.05 10.11 4.31
N GLU A 252 -21.53 8.91 4.02
CA GLU A 252 -20.14 8.75 3.58
C GLU A 252 -19.97 9.18 2.13
N VAL A 253 -18.95 10.00 1.89
CA VAL A 253 -18.55 10.53 0.58
C VAL A 253 -17.07 10.20 0.31
N THR A 254 -16.71 10.10 -0.96
CA THR A 254 -15.33 9.84 -1.39
C THR A 254 -14.48 11.11 -1.29
N TYR A 255 -13.28 10.97 -0.74
CA TYR A 255 -12.37 12.09 -0.49
C TYR A 255 -10.90 11.68 -0.64
N GLY A 256 -10.08 12.56 -1.22
CA GLY A 256 -8.64 12.33 -1.39
C GLY A 256 -7.82 12.84 -0.21
N TYR A 257 -6.95 12.00 0.32
CA TYR A 257 -6.05 12.30 1.42
C TYR A 257 -4.59 12.30 0.96
N SER A 258 -3.82 13.28 1.43
CA SER A 258 -2.36 13.23 1.45
C SER A 258 -1.87 12.70 2.80
N ASP A 259 -0.60 12.30 2.87
CA ASP A 259 0.08 11.90 4.12
C ASP A 259 -0.70 10.80 4.84
N PHE A 260 -1.07 9.76 4.10
CA PHE A 260 -1.86 8.65 4.59
C PHE A 260 -0.98 7.43 4.76
N ILE A 261 -1.26 6.63 5.79
CA ILE A 261 -0.49 5.42 6.11
C ILE A 261 -1.46 4.26 6.23
N VAL A 262 -1.27 3.23 5.41
CA VAL A 262 -2.01 1.97 5.52
C VAL A 262 -1.10 0.86 6.02
N THR A 263 -1.69 -0.13 6.70
CA THR A 263 -0.98 -1.36 7.08
C THR A 263 -1.10 -2.43 5.99
N ASN A 264 -0.16 -3.37 5.96
CA ASN A 264 -0.25 -4.60 5.19
C ASN A 264 -1.26 -5.59 5.79
N MET A 265 -2.50 -5.15 5.98
CA MET A 265 -3.58 -5.96 6.55
C MET A 265 -3.78 -7.29 5.80
N LYS A 266 -3.61 -7.27 4.47
CA LYS A 266 -3.80 -8.46 3.61
C LYS A 266 -2.68 -9.49 3.80
N GLY A 267 -1.44 -9.02 4.04
CA GLY A 267 -0.33 -9.88 4.44
C GLY A 267 -0.46 -10.41 5.87
N GLY A 268 -1.20 -9.68 6.71
CA GLY A 268 -1.52 -10.07 8.10
C GLY A 268 -1.03 -9.07 9.15
N THR A 269 -0.42 -7.96 8.75
CA THR A 269 0.04 -6.91 9.67
C THR A 269 -1.16 -6.25 10.35
N LYS A 270 -1.11 -6.19 11.69
CA LYS A 270 -2.17 -5.62 12.53
C LYS A 270 -1.65 -4.39 13.25
N ALA A 271 -2.56 -3.49 13.63
CA ALA A 271 -2.21 -2.26 14.34
C ALA A 271 -3.28 -1.81 15.32
N TYR A 272 -2.90 -1.08 16.36
CA TYR A 272 -3.83 -0.25 17.14
C TYR A 272 -3.16 1.03 17.64
N GLN A 273 -3.98 2.05 17.89
CA GLN A 273 -3.53 3.33 18.44
C GLN A 273 -3.51 3.27 19.97
N VAL A 274 -2.50 3.89 20.58
CA VAL A 274 -2.43 4.14 22.02
C VAL A 274 -2.38 5.64 22.24
N LEU A 275 -3.25 6.16 23.11
CA LEU A 275 -3.17 7.54 23.59
C LEU A 275 -2.24 7.61 24.79
N ASN A 276 -1.45 8.67 24.86
CA ASN A 276 -0.62 8.97 26.02
C ASN A 276 -1.53 9.33 27.19
N ALA A 277 -1.49 8.55 28.27
CA ALA A 277 -2.26 8.79 29.48
C ALA A 277 -1.63 8.08 30.68
N ASP A 278 -1.67 8.70 31.87
CA ASP A 278 -1.36 8.12 33.19
C ASP A 278 -0.29 7.01 33.19
N GLY A 279 0.97 7.38 32.92
CA GLY A 279 2.12 6.46 32.95
C GLY A 279 2.31 5.61 31.68
N VAL A 280 1.32 5.56 30.79
CA VAL A 280 1.41 4.93 29.47
C VAL A 280 1.87 5.97 28.45
N THR A 281 3.18 6.01 28.21
CA THR A 281 3.80 6.82 27.15
C THR A 281 4.55 5.91 26.18
N TYR A 282 4.95 6.45 25.02
CA TYR A 282 5.79 5.71 24.08
C TYR A 282 7.04 5.14 24.78
N GLU A 283 7.71 5.92 25.61
CA GLU A 283 8.98 5.56 26.26
C GLU A 283 8.80 4.37 27.20
N ASN A 284 7.75 4.39 28.03
CA ASN A 284 7.49 3.39 29.06
C ASN A 284 6.67 2.18 28.56
N PHE A 285 6.15 2.21 27.34
CA PHE A 285 5.37 1.10 26.78
C PHE A 285 6.26 -0.11 26.47
N THR A 286 5.92 -1.26 27.04
CA THR A 286 6.63 -2.55 26.90
C THR A 286 5.71 -3.62 26.32
N LEU A 287 6.24 -4.82 26.03
CA LEU A 287 5.44 -5.95 25.57
C LEU A 287 4.32 -6.31 26.56
N ALA A 288 4.55 -6.18 27.87
CA ALA A 288 3.56 -6.44 28.91
C ALA A 288 2.34 -5.50 28.86
N ASN A 289 2.44 -4.36 28.16
CA ASN A 289 1.34 -3.43 27.96
C ASN A 289 0.50 -3.74 26.72
N VAL A 290 0.91 -4.70 25.89
CA VAL A 290 0.18 -5.07 24.67
C VAL A 290 -1.15 -5.72 25.02
N VAL A 291 -2.21 -5.26 24.35
CA VAL A 291 -3.57 -5.80 24.52
C VAL A 291 -4.02 -6.41 23.20
N GLU A 292 -3.97 -7.74 23.10
CA GLU A 292 -4.25 -8.46 21.85
C GLU A 292 -5.62 -8.11 21.24
N THR A 293 -6.64 -7.91 22.09
CA THR A 293 -8.00 -7.61 21.63
C THR A 293 -8.10 -6.28 20.88
N ASN A 294 -7.15 -5.35 21.08
CA ASN A 294 -7.14 -4.06 20.40
C ASN A 294 -6.79 -4.19 18.91
N PHE A 295 -6.19 -5.31 18.48
CA PHE A 295 -5.90 -5.55 17.07
C PHE A 295 -7.12 -5.97 16.25
N THR A 296 -8.27 -6.25 16.87
CA THR A 296 -9.45 -6.83 16.20
C THR A 296 -9.90 -6.02 14.98
N VAL A 297 -9.97 -4.69 15.10
CA VAL A 297 -10.41 -3.81 14.00
C VAL A 297 -9.43 -3.89 12.81
N SER A 298 -8.13 -3.92 13.10
CA SER A 298 -7.07 -3.91 12.10
C SER A 298 -6.96 -5.18 11.27
N ALA A 299 -7.62 -6.26 11.69
CA ALA A 299 -7.72 -7.48 10.89
C ALA A 299 -8.59 -7.28 9.64
N THR A 300 -9.47 -6.27 9.65
CA THR A 300 -10.39 -5.96 8.54
C THR A 300 -10.43 -4.47 8.19
N ASP A 301 -9.47 -3.67 8.68
CA ASP A 301 -9.29 -2.29 8.27
C ASP A 301 -7.81 -1.89 8.27
N GLN A 302 -7.28 -1.58 7.09
CA GLN A 302 -5.89 -1.17 6.90
C GLN A 302 -5.58 0.28 7.36
N ARG A 303 -6.59 1.04 7.81
CA ARG A 303 -6.48 2.51 8.01
C ARG A 303 -6.29 2.94 9.46
N ILE A 304 -5.91 2.04 10.35
CA ILE A 304 -5.76 2.32 11.79
C ILE A 304 -4.88 3.55 12.05
N ILE A 305 -3.75 3.64 11.36
CA ILE A 305 -2.91 4.85 11.36
C ILE A 305 -3.57 5.90 10.48
N GLY A 306 -3.78 5.57 9.20
CA GLY A 306 -4.53 6.39 8.25
C GLY A 306 -4.02 7.83 8.20
N SER A 307 -4.94 8.78 8.37
CA SER A 307 -4.60 10.19 8.57
C SER A 307 -4.50 10.60 10.04
N ASN A 308 -4.77 9.69 10.98
CA ASN A 308 -4.96 10.03 12.41
C ASN A 308 -3.67 10.40 13.13
N TRP A 309 -2.51 10.10 12.55
CA TRP A 309 -1.20 10.48 13.08
C TRP A 309 -0.89 11.97 12.94
N ARG A 310 -1.68 12.72 12.16
CA ARG A 310 -1.45 14.13 11.85
C ARG A 310 -2.72 14.96 11.81
N SER A 311 -2.57 16.27 12.03
CA SER A 311 -3.51 17.29 11.59
C SER A 311 -3.17 17.69 10.16
N GLY A 312 -4.19 17.78 9.30
CA GLY A 312 -3.99 18.14 7.89
C GLY A 312 -3.61 19.60 7.65
N GLY A 313 -3.80 20.46 8.66
CA GLY A 313 -3.79 21.91 8.53
C GLY A 313 -5.10 22.47 7.97
N GLY A 314 -5.16 23.78 7.81
CA GLY A 314 -6.27 24.52 7.21
C GLY A 314 -5.86 25.94 6.83
N PRO A 315 -6.77 26.80 6.35
CA PRO A 315 -6.45 28.16 5.93
C PRO A 315 -5.76 29.01 7.02
N SER A 316 -5.96 28.66 8.30
CA SER A 316 -5.44 29.35 9.47
C SER A 316 -4.51 28.50 10.36
N SER A 317 -4.17 27.28 9.96
CA SER A 317 -3.33 26.39 10.76
C SER A 317 -2.38 25.56 9.90
N LEU A 318 -1.11 25.51 10.31
CA LEU A 318 -0.14 24.65 9.67
C LEU A 318 -0.44 23.17 9.96
N PRO A 319 -0.07 22.26 9.04
CA PRO A 319 -0.09 20.83 9.32
C PRO A 319 0.82 20.51 10.51
N SER A 320 0.47 19.50 11.29
CA SER A 320 1.26 19.09 12.44
C SER A 320 1.09 17.60 12.72
N ILE A 321 2.11 16.98 13.31
CA ILE A 321 1.97 15.63 13.86
C ILE A 321 1.15 15.68 15.15
N ARG A 322 0.45 14.59 15.46
CA ARG A 322 -0.21 14.42 16.76
C ARG A 322 0.73 13.70 17.73
N THR A 323 1.11 14.38 18.81
CA THR A 323 2.08 13.90 19.81
C THR A 323 1.42 13.27 21.04
N ASP A 324 0.08 13.25 21.08
CA ASP A 324 -0.73 12.65 22.14
C ASP A 324 -0.89 11.13 21.98
N ARG A 325 -0.23 10.53 20.99
CA ARG A 325 -0.43 9.13 20.62
C ARG A 325 0.81 8.48 20.02
N PHE A 326 0.80 7.15 20.05
CA PHE A 326 1.68 6.28 19.28
C PHE A 326 0.88 5.07 18.80
N TYR A 327 1.50 4.17 18.05
CA TYR A 327 0.83 2.98 17.52
C TYR A 327 1.61 1.73 17.86
N VAL A 328 0.89 0.63 18.09
CA VAL A 328 1.46 -0.71 18.23
C VAL A 328 1.16 -1.47 16.96
N ILE A 329 2.18 -2.06 16.35
CA ILE A 329 2.10 -2.85 15.12
C ILE A 329 2.51 -4.28 15.43
N LYS A 330 1.75 -5.26 14.93
CA LYS A 330 2.11 -6.67 14.96
C LYS A 330 2.35 -7.13 13.53
N ASP A 331 3.59 -7.49 13.20
CA ASP A 331 3.93 -7.96 11.86
C ASP A 331 3.41 -9.38 11.61
N VAL A 332 3.62 -9.88 10.39
CA VAL A 332 3.18 -11.21 9.97
C VAL A 332 3.96 -12.35 10.63
N ALA A 333 5.15 -12.06 11.17
CA ALA A 333 5.98 -13.02 11.91
C ALA A 333 5.59 -13.08 13.40
N GLY A 334 4.72 -12.18 13.86
CA GLY A 334 4.25 -12.11 15.24
C GLY A 334 5.09 -11.20 16.14
N ASN A 335 6.02 -10.43 15.58
CA ASN A 335 6.78 -9.44 16.33
C ASN A 335 5.90 -8.20 16.60
N TYR A 336 6.14 -7.55 17.73
CA TYR A 336 5.43 -6.34 18.14
C TYR A 336 6.35 -5.15 18.09
N TYR A 337 5.92 -4.07 17.46
CA TYR A 337 6.65 -2.81 17.41
C TYR A 337 5.78 -1.71 18.00
N LYS A 338 6.41 -0.73 18.65
CA LYS A 338 5.79 0.57 18.91
C LYS A 338 6.38 1.61 17.96
N ILE A 339 5.54 2.46 17.38
CA ILE A 339 5.95 3.54 16.47
C ILE A 339 5.38 4.88 16.93
N LYS A 340 6.19 5.95 16.90
CA LYS A 340 5.73 7.34 17.08
C LYS A 340 6.26 8.23 15.96
N PHE A 341 5.41 9.12 15.46
CA PHE A 341 5.79 10.06 14.41
C PHE A 341 6.51 11.25 15.00
N LEU A 342 7.59 11.67 14.34
CA LEU A 342 8.46 12.76 14.76
C LEU A 342 8.29 14.00 13.86
N ALA A 343 8.07 13.78 12.57
CA ALA A 343 7.90 14.86 11.61
C ALA A 343 7.01 14.43 10.43
N MET A 344 6.43 15.43 9.76
CA MET A 344 5.79 15.29 8.45
C MET A 344 6.33 16.29 7.41
N THR A 345 7.24 17.16 7.85
CA THR A 345 7.90 18.20 7.07
C THR A 345 9.40 18.13 7.27
N ASN A 346 10.15 18.70 6.33
CA ASN A 346 11.58 18.99 6.54
C ASN A 346 11.78 20.29 7.36
N ASP A 347 13.03 20.68 7.59
CA ASP A 347 13.41 21.88 8.36
C ASP A 347 12.88 23.20 7.76
N ALA A 348 12.58 23.22 6.46
CA ALA A 348 11.98 24.35 5.78
C ALA A 348 10.44 24.36 5.83
N GLY A 349 9.82 23.43 6.56
CA GLY A 349 8.36 23.29 6.66
C GLY A 349 7.67 22.71 5.42
N VAL A 350 8.45 22.17 4.45
CA VAL A 350 7.90 21.54 3.25
C VAL A 350 7.37 20.15 3.61
N ARG A 351 6.13 19.81 3.22
CA ARG A 351 5.49 18.52 3.50
C ARG A 351 6.04 17.37 2.66
N GLY A 352 5.71 16.14 3.06
CA GLY A 352 6.08 14.92 2.36
C GLY A 352 7.44 14.36 2.76
N PHE A 353 7.89 14.71 3.97
CA PHE A 353 9.11 14.21 4.60
C PHE A 353 8.76 13.61 5.96
N PRO A 354 7.98 12.50 5.99
CA PRO A 354 7.65 11.85 7.25
C PRO A 354 8.91 11.29 7.91
N THR A 355 8.97 11.38 9.23
CA THR A 355 9.97 10.71 10.05
C THR A 355 9.27 10.07 11.23
N PHE A 356 9.63 8.85 11.58
CA PHE A 356 9.10 8.16 12.75
C PHE A 356 10.18 7.35 13.47
N GLU A 357 10.03 7.24 14.78
CA GLU A 357 10.82 6.33 15.61
C GLU A 357 10.03 5.03 15.77
N TYR A 358 10.72 3.89 15.68
CA TYR A 358 10.15 2.60 16.00
C TYR A 358 11.07 1.76 16.88
N LYS A 359 10.47 0.85 17.63
CA LYS A 359 11.20 -0.08 18.50
C LYS A 359 10.46 -1.40 18.60
N LEU A 360 11.20 -2.50 18.48
CA LEU A 360 10.73 -3.83 18.82
C LEU A 360 10.40 -3.93 20.32
N LEU A 361 9.23 -4.47 20.65
CA LEU A 361 8.82 -4.78 22.01
C LEU A 361 9.30 -6.19 22.35
N GLN A 362 10.06 -6.29 23.43
CA GLN A 362 10.60 -7.53 23.98
C GLN A 362 10.08 -7.74 25.40
#